data_AF-A0A2K6TUF4-F1
#
_entry.id   AF-A0A2K6TUF4-F1
#
_cell.length_a   1.000
_cell.length_b   1.000
_cell.length_c   1.000
_cell.angle_alpha   90.00
_cell.angle_beta   90.00
_cell.angle_gamma   90.00
#
_symmetry.space_group_name_H-M   'P 1'
#
loop_
_entity.id
_entity.type
_entity.pdbx_description
1 polymer ?
#
loop_
_entity_poly.entity_id
_entity_poly.type
_entity_poly.pdbx_seq_one_letter_code
_entity_poly.pdbx_strand_id
1 'polypeptide(L)'
;MGTLAERRTIPPWVKVPEDLKDPEVFQVQTRLLEAMFGRDGCRIPYIEQVSKAMLELKALESPDFTEVVVYGSYIYKLRAKWMLQSMAEWHRQRQER
;
A
#
# COMPACT_ATOMS: atom_id res chain seq x y z
N MET A 1 9.79 -16.99 -1.86
CA MET A 1 10.27 -15.80 -2.60
C MET A 1 9.21 -15.44 -3.62
N GLY A 2 8.15 -14.74 -3.20
CA GLY A 2 7.10 -14.30 -4.12
C GLY A 2 7.60 -13.06 -4.85
N THR A 3 7.71 -13.12 -6.17
CA THR A 3 7.90 -11.96 -7.03
C THR A 3 6.71 -11.03 -6.82
N LEU A 4 6.89 -9.94 -6.08
CA LEU A 4 5.94 -8.83 -6.04
C LEU A 4 5.81 -8.32 -7.47
N ALA A 5 4.71 -8.68 -8.12
CA ALA A 5 4.48 -8.37 -9.52
C ALA A 5 4.57 -6.85 -9.74
N GLU A 6 5.51 -6.42 -10.59
CA GLU A 6 5.56 -5.05 -11.11
C GLU A 6 4.18 -4.72 -11.68
N ARG A 7 3.45 -3.83 -11.02
CA ARG A 7 2.06 -3.53 -11.35
C ARG A 7 1.98 -2.77 -12.67
N ARG A 8 1.41 -3.42 -13.68
CA ARG A 8 1.32 -2.91 -15.07
C ARG A 8 0.09 -2.04 -15.36
N THR A 9 -0.82 -1.85 -14.41
CA THR A 9 -2.11 -1.18 -14.67
C THR A 9 -2.31 0.00 -13.74
N ILE A 10 -2.22 1.20 -14.31
CA ILE A 10 -2.53 2.45 -13.60
C ILE A 10 -4.05 2.58 -13.50
N PRO A 11 -4.63 2.73 -12.29
CA PRO A 11 -6.07 2.89 -12.12
C PRO A 11 -6.60 4.17 -12.80
N PRO A 12 -7.85 4.18 -13.31
CA PRO A 12 -8.39 5.29 -14.09
C PRO A 12 -8.61 6.59 -13.29
N TRP A 13 -8.50 6.55 -11.96
CA TRP A 13 -8.61 7.71 -11.07
C TRP A 13 -7.25 8.38 -10.77
N VAL A 14 -6.14 7.84 -11.26
CA VAL A 14 -4.80 8.41 -11.10
C VAL A 14 -4.44 9.22 -12.35
N LYS A 15 -4.12 10.49 -12.17
CA LYS A 15 -3.70 11.38 -13.27
C LYS A 15 -2.20 11.29 -13.50
N VAL A 16 -1.82 10.88 -14.70
CA VAL A 16 -0.42 10.83 -15.13
C VAL A 16 -0.09 12.09 -15.93
N PRO A 17 1.02 12.80 -15.63
CA PRO A 17 2.07 12.48 -14.65
C PRO A 17 1.91 13.12 -13.27
N GLU A 18 0.92 13.99 -13.04
CA GLU A 18 0.83 14.82 -11.84
C GLU A 18 0.79 14.01 -10.54
N ASP A 19 -0.04 12.97 -10.49
CA ASP A 19 -0.26 12.15 -9.30
C ASP A 19 0.86 11.13 -9.04
N LEU A 20 1.83 11.01 -9.96
CA LEU A 20 2.97 10.09 -9.85
C LEU A 20 4.27 10.77 -9.35
N LYS A 21 4.34 12.11 -9.40
CA LYS A 21 5.59 12.86 -9.13
C LYS A 21 6.04 12.85 -7.67
N ASP A 22 5.10 12.69 -6.74
CA ASP A 22 5.36 12.74 -5.31
C ASP A 22 4.52 11.68 -4.59
N PRO A 23 4.96 10.41 -4.53
CA PRO A 23 4.26 9.39 -3.77
C PRO A 23 4.49 9.52 -2.27
N GLU A 24 3.51 9.08 -1.48
CA GLU A 24 3.74 8.86 -0.05
C GLU A 24 4.30 7.46 0.15
N VAL A 25 5.38 7.37 0.91
CA VAL A 25 6.00 6.08 1.26
C VAL A 25 5.91 5.88 2.76
N PHE A 26 5.62 4.65 3.18
CA PHE A 26 5.76 4.23 4.57
C PHE A 26 6.09 2.73 4.64
N GLN A 27 6.73 2.33 5.73
CA GLN A 27 7.17 0.96 5.95
C GLN A 27 6.17 0.20 6.81
N VAL A 28 5.90 -1.05 6.42
CA VAL A 28 5.03 -1.98 7.16
C VAL A 28 5.78 -3.28 7.35
N GLN A 29 5.60 -3.92 8.50
CA GLN A 29 6.18 -5.25 8.75
C GLN A 29 5.64 -6.26 7.74
N THR A 30 6.52 -7.04 7.10
CA THR A 30 6.15 -8.00 6.06
C THR A 30 5.10 -9.00 6.53
N ARG A 31 5.18 -9.41 7.81
CA ARG A 31 4.19 -10.30 8.46
C ARG A 31 2.76 -9.74 8.53
N LEU A 32 2.59 -8.42 8.48
CA LEU A 32 1.28 -7.76 8.54
C LEU A 32 0.64 -7.58 7.16
N LEU A 33 1.42 -7.71 6.08
CA LEU A 33 0.92 -7.47 4.72
C LEU A 33 -0.20 -8.42 4.35
N GLU A 34 -0.08 -9.71 4.66
CA GLU A 34 -1.15 -10.68 4.35
C GLU A 34 -2.43 -10.36 5.12
N ALA A 35 -2.32 -9.85 6.35
CA ALA A 35 -3.49 -9.48 7.14
C ALA A 35 -4.17 -8.23 6.57
N MET A 36 -3.39 -7.24 6.14
CA MET A 36 -3.88 -5.99 5.57
C MET A 36 -4.42 -6.15 4.14
N PHE A 37 -3.61 -6.73 3.27
CA PHE A 37 -3.83 -6.79 1.83
C PHE A 37 -4.36 -8.15 1.34
N GLY A 38 -4.49 -9.13 2.24
CA GLY A 38 -4.84 -10.50 1.87
C GLY A 38 -3.65 -11.26 1.29
N ARG A 39 -3.82 -12.59 1.18
CA ARG A 39 -2.85 -13.46 0.52
C ARG A 39 -2.60 -12.97 -0.92
N ASP A 40 -1.32 -12.85 -1.28
CA ASP A 40 -0.87 -12.33 -2.58
C ASP A 40 -1.41 -10.93 -2.94
N GLY A 41 -1.85 -10.14 -1.94
CA GLY A 41 -2.36 -8.79 -2.18
C GLY A 41 -3.75 -8.74 -2.82
N CYS A 42 -4.58 -9.78 -2.66
CA CYS A 42 -5.90 -9.85 -3.30
C CYS A 42 -6.85 -8.69 -2.96
N ARG A 43 -6.66 -8.03 -1.81
CA ARG A 43 -7.47 -6.88 -1.36
C ARG A 43 -6.95 -5.53 -1.86
N ILE A 44 -5.75 -5.47 -2.45
CA ILE A 44 -5.16 -4.21 -2.90
C ILE A 44 -6.08 -3.49 -3.91
N PRO A 45 -6.61 -4.14 -4.96
CA PRO A 45 -7.50 -3.46 -5.92
C PRO A 45 -8.74 -2.83 -5.27
N TYR A 46 -9.29 -3.50 -4.26
CA TYR A 46 -10.43 -2.98 -3.51
C TYR A 46 -10.05 -1.75 -2.67
N ILE A 47 -8.92 -1.81 -1.97
CA ILE A 47 -8.42 -0.68 -1.15
C ILE A 47 -8.10 0.52 -2.05
N GLU A 48 -7.50 0.31 -3.21
CA GLU A 48 -7.24 1.34 -4.21
C GLU A 48 -8.54 2.00 -4.70
N GLN A 49 -9.56 1.19 -4.98
CA GLN A 49 -10.85 1.69 -5.44
C GLN A 49 -11.54 2.58 -4.39
N VAL A 50 -11.51 2.16 -3.12
CA VAL A 50 -12.11 2.91 -2.00
C VAL A 50 -11.32 4.17 -1.68
N SER A 51 -9.99 4.09 -1.69
CA SER A 51 -9.11 5.22 -1.37
C SER A 51 -8.92 6.20 -2.52
N LYS A 52 -9.25 5.80 -3.75
CA LYS A 52 -8.92 6.53 -4.99
C LYS A 52 -7.43 6.85 -5.11
N ALA A 53 -6.60 5.97 -4.56
CA ALA A 53 -5.15 6.00 -4.67
C ALA A 53 -4.67 4.72 -5.36
N MET A 54 -3.47 4.75 -5.92
CA MET A 54 -2.76 3.56 -6.40
C MET A 54 -1.72 3.16 -5.38
N LEU A 55 -1.61 1.86 -5.13
CA LEU A 55 -0.70 1.28 -4.15
C LEU A 55 0.37 0.46 -4.87
N GLU A 56 1.60 0.52 -4.40
CA GLU A 56 2.68 -0.34 -4.86
C GLU A 56 3.42 -0.87 -3.64
N LEU A 57 3.68 -2.18 -3.64
CA LEU A 57 4.44 -2.84 -2.59
C LEU A 57 5.86 -3.08 -3.11
N LYS A 58 6.85 -2.48 -2.45
CA LYS A 58 8.27 -2.67 -2.74
C LYS A 58 8.91 -3.44 -1.60
N ALA A 59 9.38 -4.65 -1.89
CA ALA A 59 10.19 -5.40 -0.93
C ALA A 59 11.50 -4.64 -0.69
N LEU A 60 11.81 -4.38 0.58
CA LEU A 60 13.12 -3.87 0.96
C LEU A 60 14.13 -5.02 0.98
N GLU A 61 15.42 -4.67 0.97
CA GLU A 61 16.50 -5.64 1.19
C GLU A 61 16.42 -6.29 2.58
N SER A 62 15.78 -5.61 3.54
CA SER A 62 15.46 -6.19 4.85
C SER A 62 14.21 -7.06 4.77
N PRO A 63 14.27 -8.33 5.23
CA PRO A 63 13.14 -9.26 5.10
C PRO A 63 11.94 -8.87 6.00
N ASP A 64 12.19 -8.07 7.03
CA ASP A 64 11.21 -7.78 8.07
C ASP A 64 10.21 -6.68 7.68
N PHE A 65 10.56 -5.84 6.70
CA PHE A 65 9.75 -4.69 6.30
C PHE A 65 9.53 -4.63 4.79
N THR A 66 8.39 -4.09 4.40
CA THR A 66 8.03 -3.81 3.02
C THR A 66 7.58 -2.37 2.93
N GLU A 67 8.02 -1.68 1.88
CA GLU A 67 7.59 -0.33 1.58
C GLU A 67 6.27 -0.35 0.84
N VAL A 68 5.32 0.41 1.37
CA VAL A 68 4.06 0.71 0.70
C VAL A 68 4.18 2.11 0.12
N VAL A 69 4.09 2.19 -1.20
CA VAL A 69 4.12 3.42 -1.96
C VAL A 69 2.69 3.75 -2.38
N VAL A 70 2.27 4.98 -2.11
CA VAL A 70 0.91 5.46 -2.38
C VAL A 70 0.99 6.61 -3.37
N TYR A 71 0.35 6.43 -4.51
CA TYR A 71 0.23 7.39 -5.59
C TYR A 71 -1.21 7.90 -5.68
N GLY A 72 -1.40 9.12 -6.17
CA GLY A 72 -2.71 9.71 -6.32
C GLY A 72 -2.71 11.21 -6.02
N SER A 73 -3.85 11.83 -6.25
CA SER A 73 -4.05 13.25 -5.93
C SER A 73 -3.86 13.50 -4.44
N TYR A 74 -3.29 14.67 -4.11
CA TYR A 74 -2.78 15.05 -2.79
C TYR A 74 -3.68 14.62 -1.61
N ILE A 75 -4.97 14.96 -1.64
CA ILE A 75 -5.90 14.65 -0.55
C ILE A 75 -6.18 13.14 -0.44
N TYR A 76 -6.34 12.45 -1.57
CA TYR A 76 -6.58 11.01 -1.60
C TYR A 76 -5.36 10.21 -1.16
N LYS A 77 -4.18 10.62 -1.60
CA LYS A 77 -2.88 10.05 -1.22
C LYS A 77 -2.67 10.14 0.30
N LEU A 78 -2.86 11.33 0.88
CA LEU A 78 -2.76 11.52 2.33
C LEU A 78 -3.78 10.65 3.08
N ARG A 79 -5.05 10.68 2.66
CA ARG A 79 -6.11 9.88 3.31
C ARG A 79 -5.81 8.38 3.26
N ALA A 80 -5.32 7.88 2.13
CA ALA A 80 -4.94 6.49 1.95
C ALA A 80 -3.79 6.10 2.90
N LYS A 81 -2.76 6.95 3.01
CA LYS A 81 -1.66 6.77 3.96
C LYS A 81 -2.16 6.62 5.39
N TRP A 82 -2.98 7.57 5.86
CA TRP A 82 -3.53 7.55 7.22
C TRP A 82 -4.37 6.30 7.49
N MET A 83 -5.21 5.91 6.54
CA MET A 83 -6.03 4.71 6.64
C MET A 83 -5.16 3.45 6.75
N LEU A 84 -4.14 3.32 5.90
CA LEU A 84 -3.26 2.15 5.87
C LEU A 84 -2.37 2.07 7.11
N GLN A 85 -1.84 3.20 7.60
CA GLN A 85 -1.09 3.24 8.85
C GLN A 85 -1.97 2.82 10.04
N SER A 86 -3.22 3.28 10.07
CA SER A 86 -4.17 2.89 11.12
C SER A 86 -4.49 1.39 11.08
N MET A 87 -4.64 0.83 9.88
CA MET A 87 -4.83 -0.62 9.69
C MET A 87 -3.60 -1.41 10.14
N ALA A 88 -2.39 -0.97 9.76
CA ALA A 88 -1.14 -1.61 10.16
C ALA A 88 -1.00 -1.63 11.69
N GLU A 89 -1.28 -0.52 12.35
CA GLU A 89 -1.22 -0.39 13.80
C GLU A 89 -2.26 -1.29 14.49
N TRP A 90 -3.48 -1.35 13.97
CA TRP A 90 -4.51 -2.26 14.50
C TRP A 90 -4.09 -3.73 14.40
N HIS A 91 -3.51 -4.13 13.27
CA HIS A 91 -3.01 -5.50 13.09
C HIS A 91 -1.78 -5.78 13.97
N ARG A 92 -0.89 -4.80 14.17
CA ARG A 92 0.25 -4.90 15.08
C ARG A 92 -0.21 -5.20 16.51
N GLN A 93 -1.14 -4.41 17.04
CA GLN A 93 -1.69 -4.60 18.38
C GLN A 93 -2.39 -5.95 18.56
N ARG A 94 -3.01 -6.48 17.49
CA ARG A 94 -3.69 -7.78 17.52
C ARG A 94 -2.73 -8.96 17.48
N GLN A 95 -1.53 -8.80 16.93
CA GLN A 95 -0.48 -9.82 16.91
C GLN A 95 0.33 -9.86 18.23
N GLU A 96 0.29 -8.78 19.01
CA GLU A 96 0.95 -8.70 20.33
C GLU A 96 0.09 -9.26 21.48
N ARG A 97 -1.17 -9.63 21.21
CA ARG A 97 -2.09 -10.29 22.15
C ARG A 97 -2.19 -11.78 21.86
#